data_AF-A0A642VBI3-F1
#
_entry.id   AF-A0A642VBI3-F1
#
_cell.length_a   1.000
_cell.length_b   1.000
_cell.length_c   1.000
_cell.angle_alpha   90.00
_cell.angle_beta   90.00
_cell.angle_gamma   90.00
#
_symmetry.space_group_name_H-M   'P 1'
#
loop_
_entity.id
_entity.type
_entity.pdbx_description
1 polymer ?
#
loop_
_entity_poly.entity_id
_entity_poly.type
_entity_poly.pdbx_seq_one_letter_code
_entity_poly.pdbx_strand_id
1 'polypeptide(L)'
;MAKLIMNTKLELPLWLAELLAISGISPESQTSFISLLTPSFFNAKLLNALKSDPVSLDLNAQCPVYYRMAQRWLSIFGDPELAEVVSETLRARAVSIFDHAHNINADGGEFLFKLDEFEKNLYKATHDSSKELKKWIRKSN
;
A
#
# COMPACT_ATOMS: atom_id res chain seq x y z
N MET A 1 35.10 14.47 9.49
CA MET A 1 33.63 14.43 9.56
C MET A 1 33.07 14.99 8.27
N ALA A 2 32.32 14.20 7.50
CA ALA A 2 31.65 14.71 6.30
C ALA A 2 30.53 15.67 6.73
N LYS A 3 30.60 16.93 6.31
CA LYS A 3 29.58 17.95 6.60
C LYS A 3 28.57 17.93 5.45
N LEU A 4 27.30 17.68 5.77
CA LEU A 4 26.21 17.79 4.79
C LEU A 4 25.93 19.26 4.49
N ILE A 5 25.66 19.57 3.23
CA ILE A 5 25.28 20.91 2.77
C ILE A 5 23.76 21.06 2.94
N MET A 6 23.29 22.25 3.27
CA MET A 6 21.86 22.55 3.34
C MET A 6 21.18 22.22 1.99
N ASN A 7 19.98 21.61 2.03
CA ASN A 7 19.23 21.15 0.84
C ASN A 7 19.88 20.03 0.02
N THR A 8 20.77 19.23 0.62
CA THR A 8 21.25 18.00 -0.04
C THR A 8 20.09 16.99 -0.14
N LYS A 9 19.80 16.51 -1.35
CA LYS A 9 18.85 15.42 -1.58
C LYS A 9 19.54 14.09 -1.25
N LEU A 10 18.99 13.36 -0.30
CA LEU A 10 19.53 12.08 0.15
C LEU A 10 18.43 11.01 0.07
N GLU A 11 18.80 9.82 -0.35
CA GLU A 11 17.95 8.64 -0.22
C GLU A 11 18.21 8.03 1.16
N LEU A 12 17.17 7.96 1.98
CA LEU A 12 17.25 7.46 3.35
C LEU A 12 16.27 6.30 3.54
N PRO A 13 16.62 5.29 4.35
CA PRO A 13 15.67 4.29 4.77
C PRO A 13 14.50 4.93 5.54
N LEU A 14 13.28 4.44 5.31
CA LEU A 14 12.06 5.00 5.90
C LEU A 14 12.11 5.09 7.43
N TRP A 15 12.63 4.06 8.10
CA TRP A 15 12.72 4.02 9.57
C TRP A 15 13.59 5.15 10.15
N LEU A 16 14.64 5.55 9.43
CA LEU A 16 15.49 6.66 9.83
C LEU A 16 14.85 8.00 9.47
N ALA A 17 14.25 8.07 8.29
CA ALA A 17 13.55 9.25 7.81
C ALA A 17 12.38 9.62 8.73
N GLU A 18 11.61 8.64 9.23
CA GLU A 18 10.53 8.83 10.20
C GLU A 18 11.05 9.45 11.50
N LEU A 19 12.15 8.93 12.06
CA LEU A 19 12.76 9.46 13.27
C LEU A 19 13.26 10.90 13.10
N LEU A 20 13.91 11.19 11.97
CA LEU A 20 14.46 12.53 11.67
C LEU A 20 13.37 13.55 11.32
N ALA A 21 12.24 13.10 10.79
CA ALA A 21 11.09 13.96 10.51
C ALA A 21 10.37 14.36 11.80
N ILE A 22 10.28 13.46 12.78
CA ILE A 22 9.62 13.70 14.07
C ILE A 22 10.53 14.48 15.03
N SER A 23 11.84 14.22 14.99
CA SER A 23 12.80 14.85 15.90
C SER A 23 13.05 16.31 15.49
N GLY A 24 12.76 17.25 16.40
CA GLY A 24 13.10 18.67 16.21
C GLY A 24 14.58 18.96 16.44
N ILE A 25 15.11 19.97 15.76
CA ILE A 25 16.51 20.42 15.90
C ILE A 25 16.79 21.03 17.29
N SER A 26 15.76 21.58 17.93
CA SER A 26 15.80 22.16 19.28
C SER A 26 14.46 21.90 19.98
N PRO A 27 14.43 21.67 21.31
CA PRO A 27 13.17 21.52 22.07
C PRO A 27 12.22 22.74 21.95
N GLU A 28 12.72 23.89 21.51
CA GLU A 28 11.94 25.13 21.38
C GLU A 28 11.62 25.52 19.92
N SER A 29 12.10 24.76 18.94
CA SER A 29 11.88 25.06 17.52
C SER A 29 11.25 23.87 16.81
N GLN A 30 10.08 24.06 16.21
CA GLN A 30 9.34 23.05 15.41
C GLN A 30 10.00 22.75 14.05
N THR A 31 11.30 23.01 13.90
CA THR A 31 12.02 22.77 12.64
C THR A 31 12.52 21.33 12.61
N SER A 32 12.03 20.54 11.65
CA SER A 32 12.44 19.15 11.42
C SER A 32 13.83 19.08 10.79
N PHE A 33 14.60 18.02 11.07
CA PHE A 33 15.95 17.85 10.48
C PHE A 33 15.91 17.63 8.96
N ILE A 34 14.82 17.04 8.47
CA ILE A 34 14.64 16.71 7.06
C ILE A 34 13.25 17.14 6.59
N SER A 35 13.15 17.43 5.30
CA SER A 35 11.88 17.56 4.58
C SER A 35 11.72 16.33 3.69
N LEU A 36 10.67 15.54 3.90
CA LEU A 36 10.43 14.36 3.07
C LEU A 36 9.79 14.81 1.75
N LEU A 37 10.39 14.36 0.66
CA LEU A 37 9.83 14.55 -0.67
C LEU A 37 8.77 13.49 -0.92
N THR A 38 7.71 13.87 -1.63
CA THR A 38 6.67 12.92 -2.05
C THR A 38 7.31 11.82 -2.90
N PRO A 39 7.15 10.54 -2.52
CA PRO A 39 7.75 9.46 -3.27
C PRO A 39 7.05 9.27 -4.63
N SER A 40 7.75 8.67 -5.58
CA SER A 40 7.29 8.48 -6.96
C SER A 40 5.98 7.70 -7.08
N PHE A 41 5.69 6.81 -6.13
CA PHE A 41 4.45 6.02 -6.06
C PHE A 41 3.26 6.76 -5.42
N PHE A 42 3.42 8.02 -4.98
CA PHE A 42 2.29 8.93 -4.67
C PHE A 42 2.18 10.07 -5.68
N ASN A 43 2.68 9.86 -6.90
CA ASN A 43 2.53 10.84 -7.96
C ASN A 43 1.04 11.05 -8.30
N ALA A 44 0.64 12.28 -8.57
CA ALA A 44 -0.71 12.66 -8.99
C ALA A 44 -1.21 11.83 -10.19
N LYS A 45 -0.33 11.43 -11.11
CA LYS A 45 -0.70 10.53 -12.22
C LYS A 45 -1.23 9.17 -11.73
N LEU A 46 -0.56 8.57 -10.75
CA LEU A 46 -0.98 7.29 -10.17
C LEU A 46 -2.27 7.48 -9.37
N LEU A 47 -2.36 8.52 -8.55
CA LEU A 47 -3.56 8.82 -7.77
C LEU A 47 -4.79 9.03 -8.65
N ASN A 48 -4.64 9.74 -9.77
CA ASN A 48 -5.72 9.93 -10.73
C ASN A 48 -6.12 8.62 -11.44
N ALA A 49 -5.14 7.75 -11.76
CA ALA A 49 -5.43 6.44 -12.31
C ALA A 49 -6.20 5.56 -11.30
N LEU A 50 -5.79 5.58 -10.03
CA LEU A 50 -6.44 4.89 -8.92
C LEU A 50 -7.87 5.38 -8.67
N LYS A 51 -8.10 6.69 -8.78
CA LYS A 51 -9.45 7.29 -8.70
C LYS A 51 -10.34 6.87 -9.87
N SER A 52 -9.78 6.67 -11.06
CA SER A 52 -10.54 6.33 -12.27
C SER A 52 -10.88 4.84 -12.35
N ASP A 53 -9.88 3.96 -12.24
CA ASP A 53 -10.07 2.51 -12.29
C ASP A 53 -8.98 1.80 -11.47
N PRO A 54 -9.28 1.45 -10.20
CA PRO A 54 -8.31 0.82 -9.32
C PRO A 54 -8.08 -0.67 -9.63
N VAL A 55 -8.98 -1.35 -10.34
CA VAL A 55 -8.91 -2.82 -10.53
C VAL A 55 -7.97 -3.17 -11.69
N SER A 56 -7.95 -2.34 -12.74
CA SER A 56 -7.08 -2.53 -13.91
C SER A 56 -5.60 -2.26 -13.63
N LEU A 57 -5.28 -1.48 -12.59
CA LEU A 57 -3.91 -1.09 -12.27
C LEU A 57 -3.09 -2.24 -11.63
N ASP A 58 -1.86 -2.40 -12.10
CA ASP A 58 -0.84 -3.25 -11.47
C ASP A 58 -0.17 -2.48 -10.32
N LEU A 59 -0.59 -2.78 -9.08
CA LEU A 59 -0.01 -2.18 -7.88
C LEU A 59 1.37 -2.74 -7.59
N ASN A 60 1.60 -4.03 -7.87
CA ASN A 60 2.86 -4.71 -7.60
C ASN A 60 4.02 -4.12 -8.42
N ALA A 61 3.78 -3.76 -9.68
CA ALA A 61 4.76 -3.09 -10.53
C ALA A 61 5.17 -1.70 -10.03
N GLN A 62 4.27 -1.01 -9.32
CA GLN A 62 4.51 0.34 -8.79
C GLN A 62 5.17 0.28 -7.41
N CYS A 63 4.59 -0.50 -6.50
CA CYS A 63 5.12 -0.78 -5.18
C CYS A 63 4.53 -2.11 -4.67
N PRO A 64 5.35 -3.15 -4.44
CA PRO A 64 4.89 -4.43 -3.90
C PRO A 64 4.31 -4.37 -2.47
N VAL A 65 4.49 -3.24 -1.77
CA VAL A 65 4.01 -3.00 -0.39
C VAL A 65 3.27 -1.66 -0.28
N TYR A 66 2.49 -1.32 -1.30
CA TYR A 66 1.76 -0.05 -1.45
C TYR A 66 0.92 0.30 -0.22
N TYR A 67 0.06 -0.61 0.25
CA TYR A 67 -0.85 -0.31 1.38
C TYR A 67 -0.11 -0.09 2.70
N ARG A 68 0.93 -0.87 2.95
CA ARG A 68 1.79 -0.70 4.14
C ARG A 68 2.53 0.63 4.08
N MET A 69 2.99 1.02 2.89
CA MET A 69 3.67 2.29 2.68
C MET A 69 2.72 3.48 2.82
N ALA A 70 1.51 3.38 2.26
CA ALA A 70 0.45 4.37 2.41
C ALA A 70 0.06 4.58 3.88
N GLN A 71 -0.10 3.51 4.65
CA GLN A 71 -0.38 3.62 6.08
C GLN A 71 0.71 4.40 6.84
N ARG A 72 1.99 4.12 6.55
CA ARG A 72 3.12 4.83 7.16
C ARG A 72 3.18 6.29 6.73
N TRP A 73 2.99 6.57 5.45
CA TRP A 73 2.98 7.92 4.91
C TRP A 73 1.84 8.76 5.50
N LEU A 74 0.63 8.20 5.56
CA LEU A 74 -0.54 8.83 6.18
C LEU A 74 -0.33 9.08 7.67
N SER A 75 0.39 8.21 8.38
CA SER A 75 0.73 8.43 9.79
C SER A 75 1.66 9.62 10.02
N ILE A 76 2.50 9.98 9.03
CA ILE A 76 3.46 11.09 9.15
C ILE A 76 2.83 12.41 8.66
N PHE A 77 2.13 12.38 7.53
CA PHE A 77 1.61 13.59 6.85
C PHE A 77 0.14 13.87 7.09
N GLY A 78 -0.66 12.87 7.46
CA GLY A 78 -2.09 13.06 7.75
C GLY A 78 -2.91 13.58 6.56
N ASP A 79 -2.59 13.18 5.32
CA ASP A 79 -3.30 13.64 4.12
C ASP A 79 -4.68 12.93 3.98
N PRO A 80 -5.80 13.65 4.17
CA PRO A 80 -7.12 13.05 4.12
C PRO A 80 -7.52 12.63 2.70
N GLU A 81 -7.06 13.32 1.66
CA GLU A 81 -7.40 13.00 0.27
C GLU A 81 -6.75 11.66 -0.12
N LEU A 82 -5.48 11.47 0.24
CA LEU A 82 -4.80 10.20 0.01
C LEU A 82 -5.46 9.06 0.79
N ALA A 83 -5.91 9.30 2.02
CA ALA A 83 -6.58 8.30 2.84
C ALA A 83 -7.91 7.84 2.21
N GLU A 84 -8.68 8.76 1.64
CA GLU A 84 -9.92 8.46 0.92
C GLU A 84 -9.65 7.61 -0.31
N VAL A 85 -8.71 8.03 -1.17
CA VAL A 85 -8.33 7.29 -2.39
C VAL A 85 -7.86 5.88 -2.06
N VAL A 86 -6.98 5.72 -1.06
CA VAL A 86 -6.46 4.41 -0.65
C VAL A 86 -7.58 3.52 -0.09
N SER A 87 -8.55 4.09 0.62
CA SER A 87 -9.69 3.35 1.16
C SER A 87 -10.67 2.90 0.07
N GLU A 88 -10.97 3.77 -0.89
CA GLU A 88 -11.84 3.46 -2.02
C GLU A 88 -11.22 2.41 -2.96
N THR A 89 -9.93 2.56 -3.27
CA THR A 89 -9.18 1.60 -4.08
C THR A 89 -9.17 0.21 -3.43
N LEU A 90 -8.92 0.13 -2.13
CA LEU A 90 -8.96 -1.12 -1.38
C LEU A 90 -10.37 -1.74 -1.41
N ARG A 91 -11.43 -0.93 -1.24
CA ARG A 91 -12.81 -1.43 -1.30
C ARG A 91 -13.13 -2.03 -2.67
N ALA A 92 -12.82 -1.32 -3.75
CA ALA A 92 -13.09 -1.80 -5.11
C ALA A 92 -12.30 -3.08 -5.43
N ARG A 93 -11.02 -3.13 -5.06
CA ARG A 93 -10.16 -4.30 -5.29
C ARG A 93 -10.53 -5.48 -4.41
N ALA A 94 -10.98 -5.27 -3.17
CA ALA A 94 -11.42 -6.34 -2.28
C ALA A 94 -12.59 -7.16 -2.86
N VAL A 95 -13.53 -6.51 -3.55
CA VAL A 95 -14.64 -7.21 -4.24
C VAL A 95 -14.08 -8.12 -5.34
N SER A 96 -13.19 -7.60 -6.19
CA SER A 96 -12.53 -8.37 -7.25
C SER A 96 -11.71 -9.54 -6.67
N ILE A 97 -10.96 -9.30 -5.59
CA ILE A 97 -10.20 -10.35 -4.89
C ILE A 97 -11.13 -11.47 -4.41
N PHE A 98 -12.28 -11.13 -3.83
CA PHE A 98 -13.25 -12.11 -3.37
C PHE A 98 -13.79 -12.96 -4.52
N ASP A 99 -14.18 -12.33 -5.62
CA ASP A 99 -14.70 -13.04 -6.81
C ASP A 99 -13.67 -14.02 -7.38
N HIS A 100 -12.40 -13.58 -7.50
CA HIS A 100 -11.30 -14.43 -7.95
C HIS A 100 -10.92 -15.53 -6.94
N ALA A 101 -10.99 -15.26 -5.64
CA ALA A 101 -10.68 -16.24 -4.61
C ALA A 101 -11.76 -17.33 -4.51
N HIS A 102 -13.02 -16.97 -4.74
CA HIS A 102 -14.15 -17.89 -4.69
C HIS A 102 -14.20 -18.85 -5.89
N ASN A 103 -13.75 -18.37 -7.06
CA ASN A 103 -13.70 -19.15 -8.29
C ASN A 103 -12.43 -20.01 -8.39
N ILE A 104 -12.52 -21.24 -7.90
CA ILE A 104 -11.39 -22.21 -7.83
C ILE A 104 -10.86 -22.60 -9.22
N ASN A 105 -11.63 -22.40 -10.28
CA ASN A 105 -11.28 -22.82 -11.65
C ASN A 105 -10.74 -21.68 -12.51
N ALA A 106 -10.68 -20.44 -12.00
CA ALA A 106 -10.16 -19.32 -12.75
C ALA A 106 -8.63 -19.33 -12.75
N ASP A 107 -8.01 -19.12 -13.92
CA ASP A 107 -6.57 -18.86 -14.06
C ASP A 107 -6.22 -17.54 -13.36
N GLY A 108 -5.93 -17.64 -12.06
CA GLY A 108 -5.62 -16.48 -11.21
C GLY A 108 -4.22 -15.91 -11.42
N GLY A 109 -3.40 -16.49 -12.29
CA GLY A 109 -1.97 -16.14 -12.43
C GLY A 109 -1.76 -14.64 -12.69
N GLU A 110 -2.36 -14.10 -13.76
CA GLU A 110 -2.19 -12.70 -14.14
C GLU A 110 -2.73 -11.73 -13.08
N PHE A 111 -3.86 -12.08 -12.44
CA PHE A 111 -4.45 -11.27 -11.38
C PHE A 111 -3.54 -11.22 -10.15
N LEU A 112 -3.00 -12.37 -9.72
CA LEU A 112 -2.11 -12.46 -8.55
C LEU A 112 -0.82 -11.66 -8.72
N PHE A 113 -0.30 -11.53 -9.95
CA PHE A 113 0.88 -10.71 -10.20
C PHE A 113 0.64 -9.21 -10.03
N LYS A 114 -0.61 -8.75 -10.18
CA LYS A 114 -1.00 -7.33 -10.04
C LYS A 114 -1.28 -6.90 -8.60
N LEU A 115 -1.36 -7.86 -7.67
CA LEU A 115 -1.72 -7.64 -6.28
C LEU A 115 -0.53 -7.18 -5.43
N ASP A 116 -0.81 -6.30 -4.48
CA ASP A 116 0.12 -5.96 -3.40
C ASP A 116 0.35 -7.15 -2.45
N GLU A 117 1.45 -7.17 -1.69
CA GLU A 117 1.69 -8.21 -0.68
C GLU A 117 0.56 -8.32 0.36
N PHE A 118 -0.05 -7.20 0.76
CA PHE A 118 -1.22 -7.25 1.63
C PHE A 118 -2.40 -7.96 0.96
N GLU A 119 -2.66 -7.65 -0.30
CA GLU A 119 -3.75 -8.24 -1.08
C GLU A 119 -3.54 -9.72 -1.39
N LYS A 120 -2.29 -10.14 -1.65
CA LYS A 120 -1.95 -11.56 -1.82
C LYS A 120 -2.28 -12.37 -0.57
N ASN A 121 -1.99 -11.82 0.61
CA ASN A 121 -2.35 -12.46 1.87
C ASN A 121 -3.87 -12.53 2.06
N LEU A 122 -4.59 -11.46 1.70
CA LEU A 122 -6.06 -11.43 1.74
C LEU A 122 -6.68 -12.46 0.78
N TYR A 123 -6.15 -12.56 -0.44
CA TYR A 123 -6.56 -13.55 -1.43
C TYR A 123 -6.38 -14.97 -0.89
N LYS A 124 -5.19 -15.28 -0.36
CA LYS A 124 -4.87 -16.60 0.18
C LYS A 124 -5.82 -17.00 1.31
N ALA A 125 -6.03 -16.10 2.28
CA ALA A 125 -6.96 -16.34 3.38
C ALA A 125 -8.39 -16.63 2.88
N THR A 126 -8.88 -15.81 1.95
CA THR A 126 -10.23 -15.95 1.37
C THR A 126 -10.39 -17.24 0.57
N HIS A 127 -9.36 -17.60 -0.21
CA HIS A 127 -9.34 -18.82 -1.02
C HIS A 127 -9.33 -20.06 -0.13
N ASP A 128 -8.47 -20.09 0.91
CA ASP A 128 -8.38 -21.20 1.86
C ASP A 128 -9.69 -21.38 2.62
N SER A 129 -10.30 -20.29 3.12
CA SER A 129 -11.63 -20.34 3.76
C SER A 129 -12.72 -20.87 2.83
N SER A 130 -12.74 -20.45 1.56
CA SER A 130 -13.72 -20.94 0.58
C SER A 130 -13.53 -22.43 0.27
N LYS A 131 -12.28 -22.89 0.23
CA LYS A 131 -11.93 -24.29 0.00
C LYS A 131 -12.33 -25.17 1.19
N GLU A 132 -12.07 -24.71 2.41
CA GLU A 132 -12.46 -25.40 3.64
C GLU A 132 -13.98 -25.51 3.77
N LEU A 133 -14.71 -24.43 3.50
CA LEU A 133 -16.18 -24.43 3.51
C LEU A 133 -16.75 -25.46 2.52
N LYS A 134 -16.24 -25.50 1.28
CA LYS A 134 -16.67 -26.49 0.27
C LYS A 134 -16.37 -27.93 0.69
N LYS A 135 -15.22 -28.17 1.33
CA LYS A 135 -14.87 -29.49 1.89
C LYS A 135 -15.83 -29.89 3.02
N TRP A 136 -16.16 -28.96 3.91
CA TRP A 136 -17.08 -29.19 5.02
C TRP A 136 -18.48 -29.54 4.50
N ILE A 137 -19.03 -28.76 3.57
CA ILE A 137 -20.35 -29.01 2.95
C ILE A 137 -20.40 -30.40 2.29
N ARG A 138 -19.32 -30.82 1.62
CA ARG A 138 -19.23 -32.16 1.00
C ARG A 138 -19.15 -33.30 2.00
N LYS A 139 -18.64 -33.05 3.21
CA LYS A 139 -18.53 -34.06 4.28
C LYS A 139 -19.84 -34.22 5.06
N SER A 140 -20.67 -33.17 5.11
CA SER A 140 -21.95 -33.16 5.80
C SER A 140 -23.13 -33.72 4.97
N ASN A 141 -22.94 -33.91 3.66
CA ASN A 141 -23.85 -34.64 2.78
C ASN A 141 -23.38 -36.09 2.62
#